data_AF-A0A497SWJ6-F1
#
_entry.id   AF-A0A497SWJ6-F1
#
_cell.length_a   1.000
_cell.length_b   1.000
_cell.length_c   1.000
_cell.angle_alpha   90.00
_cell.angle_beta   90.00
_cell.angle_gamma   90.00
#
_symmetry.space_group_name_H-M   'P 1'
#
loop_
_entity.id
_entity.type
_entity.pdbx_description
1 polymer ?
#
loop_
_entity_poly.entity_id
_entity_poly.type
_entity_poly.pdbx_seq_one_letter_code
_entity_poly.pdbx_strand_id
1 'polypeptide(L)'
;MIRIKRNLIVGIDPGTKAGVAVLSLRGKVLGLESKKNFGFDSMVEFILKHGSPLIIATDRKKVPSRIEKLAAAFDAKIFSPEKDMTGVEKQELTKKFEVKDDHQKDALASALAAFKVNRKQLKQIERTLENLSLNRYFEDVCEMVMKGKAHNIAEAIEKLMEKERKPVKKKKDEGLKEVVKEREKQDLLRDIKEKEKSIKALKEYILKLEKRIERLEKERDRILRELRDYDEEIRKEIIRER
;
A
#
# COMPACT_ATOMS: atom_id res chain seq x y z
N MET A 1 11.72 -10.90 11.14
CA MET A 1 11.50 -9.86 10.12
C MET A 1 10.02 -9.56 10.04
N ILE A 2 9.63 -8.30 10.24
CA ILE A 2 8.28 -7.84 9.92
C ILE A 2 8.20 -7.82 8.40
N ARG A 3 7.58 -8.84 7.81
CA ARG A 3 7.22 -8.81 6.40
C ARG A 3 6.17 -7.69 6.29
N ILE A 4 6.43 -6.62 5.53
CA ILE A 4 5.39 -5.61 5.27
C ILE A 4 4.32 -6.29 4.44
N LYS A 5 3.37 -6.91 5.13
CA LYS A 5 2.23 -7.59 4.55
C LYS A 5 1.28 -6.51 4.08
N ARG A 6 0.85 -6.58 2.82
CA ARG A 6 -0.18 -5.71 2.27
C ARG A 6 -1.36 -6.58 1.92
N ASN A 7 -2.43 -6.51 2.71
CA ASN A 7 -3.65 -7.19 2.36
C ASN A 7 -4.48 -6.36 1.40
N LEU A 8 -5.15 -7.05 0.49
CA LEU A 8 -5.88 -6.45 -0.61
C LEU A 8 -7.35 -6.88 -0.59
N ILE A 9 -8.19 -5.99 -1.11
CA ILE A 9 -9.52 -6.34 -1.61
C ILE A 9 -9.43 -6.34 -3.12
N VAL A 10 -9.67 -7.49 -3.75
CA VAL A 10 -9.53 -7.65 -5.19
C VAL A 10 -10.90 -7.90 -5.79
N GLY A 11 -11.31 -7.11 -6.77
CA GLY A 11 -12.51 -7.37 -7.57
C GLY A 11 -12.13 -7.96 -8.92
N ILE A 12 -12.91 -8.95 -9.36
CA ILE A 12 -12.67 -9.67 -10.61
C ILE A 12 -13.96 -9.70 -11.42
N ASP A 13 -13.88 -9.24 -12.67
CA ASP A 13 -14.89 -9.46 -13.70
C ASP A 13 -14.42 -10.59 -14.62
N PRO A 14 -14.95 -11.82 -14.50
CA PRO A 14 -14.49 -12.96 -15.30
C PRO A 14 -15.16 -13.02 -16.67
N GLY A 15 -14.38 -13.33 -17.71
CA GLY A 15 -14.90 -13.54 -19.06
C GLY A 15 -13.78 -13.69 -20.09
N THR A 16 -14.15 -13.68 -21.38
CA THR A 16 -13.18 -13.69 -22.51
C THR A 16 -12.28 -12.46 -22.45
N LYS A 17 -12.83 -11.32 -22.08
CA LYS A 17 -12.09 -10.16 -21.59
C LYS A 17 -12.44 -10.03 -20.12
N ALA A 18 -11.42 -10.00 -19.28
CA ALA A 18 -11.59 -9.99 -17.84
C ALA A 18 -10.93 -8.76 -17.24
N GLY A 19 -11.54 -8.23 -16.18
CA GLY A 19 -11.05 -7.10 -15.40
C GLY A 19 -10.55 -7.55 -14.03
N VAL A 20 -9.50 -6.89 -13.54
CA VAL A 20 -8.98 -7.04 -12.18
C VAL A 20 -8.79 -5.66 -11.57
N ALA A 21 -9.40 -5.43 -10.42
CA ALA A 21 -9.24 -4.23 -9.62
C ALA A 21 -8.63 -4.59 -8.27
N VAL A 22 -7.62 -3.84 -7.84
CA VAL A 22 -6.92 -4.06 -6.57
C VAL A 22 -7.07 -2.82 -5.70
N LEU A 23 -7.64 -3.01 -4.51
CA LEU A 23 -7.77 -1.99 -3.48
C LEU A 23 -6.94 -2.37 -2.24
N SER A 24 -6.42 -1.35 -1.56
CA SER A 24 -5.97 -1.50 -0.17
C SER A 24 -7.15 -1.70 0.78
N LEU A 25 -6.90 -2.18 2.00
CA LEU A 25 -7.90 -2.21 3.07
C LEU A 25 -8.43 -0.82 3.47
N ARG A 26 -7.80 0.27 3.02
CA ARG A 26 -8.27 1.65 3.21
C ARG A 26 -9.12 2.17 2.05
N GLY A 27 -9.37 1.36 1.03
CA GLY A 27 -10.19 1.70 -0.13
C GLY A 27 -9.46 2.50 -1.21
N LYS A 28 -8.14 2.71 -1.09
CA LYS A 28 -7.33 3.28 -2.18
C LYS A 28 -7.16 2.26 -3.30
N VAL A 29 -7.44 2.67 -4.55
CA VAL A 29 -7.14 1.89 -5.75
C VAL A 29 -5.62 1.82 -5.95
N LEU A 30 -5.08 0.61 -6.00
CA LEU A 30 -3.66 0.35 -6.19
C LEU A 30 -3.35 -0.10 -7.63
N GLY A 31 -4.29 -0.80 -8.26
CA GLY A 31 -4.14 -1.28 -9.64
C GLY A 31 -5.49 -1.58 -10.27
N LEU A 32 -5.60 -1.33 -11.56
CA LEU A 32 -6.78 -1.62 -12.37
C LEU A 32 -6.34 -2.02 -13.78
N GLU A 33 -6.71 -3.23 -14.20
CA GLU A 33 -6.28 -3.77 -15.49
C GLU A 33 -7.38 -4.63 -16.11
N SER A 34 -7.48 -4.60 -17.43
CA SER A 34 -8.36 -5.49 -18.21
C SER A 34 -7.59 -6.03 -19.42
N LYS A 35 -7.75 -7.32 -19.72
CA LYS A 35 -7.09 -7.98 -20.86
C LYS A 35 -8.02 -9.00 -21.50
N LYS A 36 -7.93 -9.14 -22.82
CA LYS A 36 -8.48 -10.30 -23.53
C LYS A 36 -7.65 -11.52 -23.15
N ASN A 37 -8.29 -12.65 -22.88
CA ASN A 37 -7.64 -13.88 -22.41
C ASN A 37 -6.76 -13.64 -21.18
N PHE A 38 -7.17 -12.76 -20.26
CA PHE A 38 -6.45 -12.57 -19.01
C PHE A 38 -6.42 -13.92 -18.30
N GLY A 39 -5.27 -14.60 -18.27
CA GLY A 39 -5.11 -15.96 -17.75
C GLY A 39 -5.07 -16.01 -16.23
N PHE A 40 -5.22 -17.20 -15.64
CA PHE A 40 -5.19 -17.36 -14.18
C PHE A 40 -3.85 -16.88 -13.59
N ASP A 41 -2.73 -17.36 -14.14
CA ASP A 41 -1.39 -17.01 -13.67
C ASP A 41 -1.07 -15.53 -13.81
N SER A 42 -1.47 -14.91 -14.93
CA SER A 42 -1.28 -13.48 -15.14
C SER A 42 -2.10 -12.64 -14.15
N MET A 43 -3.31 -13.08 -13.79
CA MET A 43 -4.10 -12.41 -12.74
C MET A 43 -3.41 -12.54 -11.38
N VAL A 44 -2.93 -13.74 -11.04
CA VAL A 44 -2.19 -14.00 -9.79
C VAL A 44 -0.95 -13.11 -9.71
N GLU A 45 -0.17 -13.03 -10.78
CA GLU A 45 1.02 -12.19 -10.87
C GLU A 45 0.67 -10.70 -10.71
N PHE A 46 -0.36 -10.22 -11.40
CA PHE A 46 -0.82 -8.83 -11.28
C PHE A 46 -1.23 -8.49 -9.85
N ILE A 47 -1.96 -9.38 -9.19
CA ILE A 47 -2.38 -9.21 -7.80
C ILE A 47 -1.16 -9.17 -6.87
N LEU A 48 -0.24 -10.13 -7.00
CA LEU A 48 0.95 -10.26 -6.15
C LEU A 48 1.90 -9.07 -6.24
N LYS A 49 1.95 -8.38 -7.38
CA LYS A 49 2.69 -7.12 -7.54
C LYS A 49 2.24 -6.04 -6.54
N HIS A 50 0.99 -6.08 -6.10
CA HIS A 50 0.40 -5.09 -5.20
C HIS A 50 0.35 -5.58 -3.73
N GLY A 51 0.27 -6.89 -3.50
CA GLY A 51 0.09 -7.49 -2.18
C GLY A 51 -0.59 -8.86 -2.23
N SER A 52 -1.17 -9.29 -1.10
CA SER A 52 -1.90 -10.55 -0.99
C SER A 52 -3.40 -10.28 -0.83
N PRO A 53 -4.30 -10.93 -1.58
CA PRO A 53 -5.73 -10.83 -1.35
C PRO A 53 -6.12 -11.33 0.03
N LEU A 54 -6.87 -10.53 0.77
CA LEU A 54 -7.64 -10.95 1.92
C LEU A 54 -9.10 -11.21 1.53
N ILE A 55 -9.61 -10.43 0.58
CA ILE A 55 -10.96 -10.57 0.03
C ILE A 55 -10.87 -10.60 -1.49
N ILE A 56 -11.54 -11.56 -2.12
CA ILE A 56 -11.80 -11.58 -3.57
C ILE A 56 -13.30 -11.40 -3.80
N ALA A 57 -13.65 -10.45 -4.65
CA ALA A 57 -15.01 -9.98 -4.85
C ALA A 57 -15.47 -10.18 -6.29
N THR A 58 -16.76 -10.45 -6.45
CA THR A 58 -17.47 -10.49 -7.74
C THR A 58 -18.76 -9.67 -7.65
N ASP A 59 -19.24 -9.20 -8.78
CA ASP A 59 -20.51 -8.50 -8.96
C ASP A 59 -21.73 -9.45 -9.11
N ARG A 60 -21.49 -10.76 -9.15
CA ARG A 60 -22.53 -11.80 -9.31
C ARG A 60 -22.91 -12.42 -7.98
N LYS A 61 -24.21 -12.71 -7.81
CA LYS A 61 -24.73 -13.49 -6.67
C LYS A 61 -24.16 -14.91 -6.67
N LYS A 62 -24.22 -15.59 -7.82
CA LYS A 62 -23.63 -16.91 -7.98
C LYS A 62 -22.14 -16.74 -8.27
N VAL A 63 -21.31 -17.18 -7.34
CA VAL A 63 -19.85 -17.08 -7.45
C VAL A 63 -19.37 -17.88 -8.67
N PRO A 64 -18.66 -17.25 -9.63
CA PRO A 64 -18.07 -17.97 -10.75
C PRO A 64 -16.92 -18.89 -10.29
N SER A 65 -16.77 -20.06 -10.90
CA SER A 65 -15.73 -21.06 -10.53
C SER A 65 -14.30 -20.51 -10.55
N ARG A 66 -14.03 -19.53 -11.42
CA ARG A 66 -12.75 -18.84 -11.51
C ARG A 66 -12.43 -18.03 -10.25
N ILE A 67 -13.45 -17.43 -9.64
CA ILE A 67 -13.34 -16.68 -8.38
C ILE A 67 -13.04 -17.64 -7.23
N GLU A 68 -13.71 -18.80 -7.19
CA GLU A 68 -13.47 -19.83 -6.18
C GLU A 68 -12.03 -20.33 -6.24
N LYS A 69 -11.51 -20.62 -7.44
CA LYS A 69 -10.11 -21.05 -7.64
C LYS A 69 -9.11 -19.98 -7.18
N LEU A 70 -9.33 -18.71 -7.53
CA LEU A 70 -8.47 -17.62 -7.08
C LEU A 70 -8.51 -17.47 -5.56
N ALA A 71 -9.70 -17.52 -4.97
CA ALA A 71 -9.87 -17.38 -3.53
C ALA A 71 -9.18 -18.52 -2.76
N ALA A 72 -9.33 -19.76 -3.25
CA ALA A 72 -8.62 -20.91 -2.70
C ALA A 72 -7.09 -20.77 -2.82
N ALA A 73 -6.58 -20.31 -3.95
CA ALA A 73 -5.14 -20.13 -4.17
C ALA A 73 -4.51 -19.10 -3.21
N PHE A 74 -5.28 -18.08 -2.81
CA PHE A 74 -4.81 -17.04 -1.89
C PHE A 74 -5.24 -17.22 -0.43
N ASP A 75 -5.97 -18.29 -0.09
CA ASP A 75 -6.66 -18.42 1.20
C ASP A 75 -7.48 -17.16 1.52
N ALA A 76 -8.18 -16.62 0.51
CA ALA A 76 -8.90 -15.35 0.60
C ALA A 76 -10.40 -15.58 0.78
N LYS A 77 -11.06 -14.66 1.48
CA LYS A 77 -12.51 -14.69 1.65
C LYS A 77 -13.20 -14.26 0.36
N ILE A 78 -14.25 -14.96 -0.05
CA ILE A 78 -15.07 -14.56 -1.18
C ILE A 78 -16.12 -13.55 -0.71
N PHE A 79 -16.28 -12.47 -1.47
CA PHE A 79 -17.41 -11.56 -1.38
C PHE A 79 -18.27 -11.69 -2.63
N SER A 80 -19.55 -11.95 -2.44
CA SER A 80 -20.59 -11.88 -3.47
C SER A 80 -21.80 -11.12 -2.93
N PRO A 81 -22.45 -10.28 -3.75
CA PRO A 81 -23.66 -9.57 -3.36
C PRO A 81 -24.87 -10.53 -3.21
N GLU A 82 -25.92 -10.07 -2.52
CA GLU A 82 -27.17 -10.86 -2.35
C GLU A 82 -27.94 -11.07 -3.66
N LYS A 83 -27.72 -10.17 -4.63
CA LYS A 83 -28.25 -10.18 -6.00
C LYS A 83 -27.17 -9.65 -6.94
N ASP A 84 -27.24 -10.02 -8.21
CA ASP A 84 -26.33 -9.48 -9.22
C ASP A 84 -26.38 -7.95 -9.24
N MET A 85 -25.22 -7.30 -9.28
CA MET A 85 -25.13 -5.85 -9.34
C MET A 85 -25.62 -5.35 -10.70
N THR A 86 -26.50 -4.36 -10.67
CA THR A 86 -27.00 -3.67 -11.86
C THR A 86 -25.95 -2.74 -12.45
N GLY A 87 -26.06 -2.43 -13.74
CA GLY A 87 -25.17 -1.45 -14.39
C GLY A 87 -25.19 -0.07 -13.71
N VAL A 88 -26.34 0.36 -13.19
CA VAL A 88 -26.50 1.63 -12.46
C VAL A 88 -25.72 1.61 -11.14
N GLU A 89 -25.82 0.53 -10.36
CA GLU A 89 -25.07 0.40 -9.11
C GLU A 89 -23.55 0.42 -9.34
N LYS A 90 -23.09 -0.29 -10.39
CA LYS A 90 -21.68 -0.29 -10.77
C LYS A 90 -21.22 1.12 -11.15
N GLN A 91 -21.98 1.80 -12.00
CA GLN A 91 -21.68 3.17 -12.42
C GLN A 91 -21.59 4.15 -11.24
N GLU A 92 -22.54 4.06 -10.30
CA GLU A 92 -22.57 4.95 -9.13
C GLU A 92 -21.37 4.71 -8.21
N LEU A 93 -20.97 3.45 -8.00
CA LEU A 93 -19.78 3.11 -7.21
C LEU A 93 -18.48 3.61 -7.86
N THR A 94 -18.40 3.54 -9.19
CA THR A 94 -17.16 3.87 -9.92
C THR A 94 -17.10 5.32 -10.41
N LYS A 95 -18.14 6.14 -10.23
CA LYS A 95 -18.25 7.48 -10.86
C LYS A 95 -17.09 8.45 -10.62
N LYS A 96 -16.34 8.25 -9.52
CA LYS A 96 -15.21 9.10 -9.12
C LYS A 96 -13.85 8.56 -9.58
N PHE A 97 -13.84 7.47 -10.33
CA PHE A 97 -12.62 6.77 -10.74
C PHE A 97 -12.51 6.74 -12.25
N GLU A 98 -11.29 6.90 -12.74
CA GLU A 98 -10.99 6.73 -14.15
C GLU A 98 -10.94 5.23 -14.48
N VAL A 99 -11.78 4.80 -15.41
CA VAL A 99 -11.86 3.42 -15.90
C VAL A 99 -11.73 3.44 -17.42
N LYS A 100 -10.96 2.50 -17.99
CA LYS A 100 -10.71 2.48 -19.45
C LYS A 100 -11.79 1.73 -20.24
N ASP A 101 -12.48 0.80 -19.60
CA ASP A 101 -13.53 0.00 -20.22
C ASP A 101 -14.51 -0.55 -19.17
N ASP A 102 -15.58 -1.18 -19.66
CA ASP A 102 -16.62 -1.78 -18.82
C ASP A 102 -16.10 -2.91 -17.92
N HIS A 103 -15.06 -3.65 -18.32
CA HIS A 103 -14.50 -4.74 -17.50
C HIS A 103 -13.74 -4.19 -16.29
N GLN A 104 -13.00 -3.10 -16.48
CA GLN A 104 -12.37 -2.38 -15.37
C GLN A 104 -13.41 -1.79 -14.43
N LYS A 105 -14.48 -1.20 -14.99
CA LYS A 105 -15.61 -0.69 -14.20
C LYS A 105 -16.24 -1.79 -13.35
N ASP A 106 -16.55 -2.93 -13.97
CA ASP A 106 -17.21 -4.05 -13.29
C ASP A 106 -16.34 -4.65 -12.19
N ALA A 107 -15.06 -4.90 -12.48
CA ALA A 107 -14.10 -5.37 -11.48
C ALA A 107 -13.92 -4.37 -10.32
N LEU A 108 -13.83 -3.07 -10.63
CA LEU A 108 -13.71 -2.02 -9.62
C LEU A 108 -14.97 -1.92 -8.76
N ALA A 109 -16.15 -2.02 -9.37
CA ALA A 109 -17.42 -2.02 -8.67
C ALA A 109 -17.52 -3.18 -7.68
N SER A 110 -17.10 -4.41 -8.07
CA SER A 110 -17.02 -5.55 -7.15
C SER A 110 -16.12 -5.28 -5.95
N ALA A 111 -14.92 -4.74 -6.19
CA ALA A 111 -13.97 -4.44 -5.13
C ALA A 111 -14.50 -3.34 -4.17
N LEU A 112 -15.10 -2.29 -4.71
CA LEU A 112 -15.68 -1.19 -3.93
C LEU A 112 -16.91 -1.62 -3.14
N ALA A 113 -17.75 -2.50 -3.69
CA ALA A 113 -18.87 -3.10 -2.98
C ALA A 113 -18.38 -3.90 -1.76
N ALA A 114 -17.35 -4.75 -1.96
CA ALA A 114 -16.73 -5.49 -0.88
C ALA A 114 -16.12 -4.56 0.19
N PHE A 115 -15.41 -3.50 -0.24
CA PHE A 115 -14.88 -2.50 0.69
C PHE A 115 -15.99 -1.80 1.47
N LYS A 116 -17.09 -1.39 0.82
CA LYS A 116 -18.21 -0.69 1.46
C LYS A 116 -18.81 -1.51 2.60
N VAL A 117 -19.03 -2.81 2.39
CA VAL A 117 -19.55 -3.73 3.41
C VAL A 117 -18.57 -3.90 4.58
N ASN A 118 -17.28 -4.03 4.29
CA ASN A 118 -16.26 -4.27 5.30
C ASN A 118 -15.71 -2.99 5.97
N ARG A 119 -16.06 -1.80 5.46
CA ARG A 119 -15.53 -0.50 5.87
C ARG A 119 -15.70 -0.24 7.37
N LYS A 120 -16.86 -0.61 7.93
CA LYS A 120 -17.15 -0.39 9.36
C LYS A 120 -16.17 -1.17 10.24
N GLN A 121 -15.97 -2.45 9.95
CA GLN A 121 -15.06 -3.33 10.69
C GLN A 121 -13.60 -2.91 10.51
N LEU A 122 -13.18 -2.59 9.28
CA LEU A 122 -11.82 -2.13 8.99
C LEU A 122 -11.49 -0.83 9.74
N LYS A 123 -12.40 0.14 9.75
CA LYS A 123 -12.22 1.39 10.51
C LYS A 123 -12.21 1.17 12.02
N GLN A 124 -12.99 0.22 12.51
CA GLN A 124 -12.99 -0.11 13.94
C GLN A 124 -11.63 -0.69 14.35
N ILE A 125 -11.08 -1.62 13.56
CA ILE A 125 -9.74 -2.17 13.77
C ILE A 125 -8.69 -1.06 13.73
N GLU A 126 -8.72 -0.20 12.72
CA GLU A 126 -7.78 0.92 12.57
C GLU A 126 -7.79 1.82 13.82
N ARG A 127 -8.97 2.30 14.24
CA ARG A 127 -9.10 3.16 15.43
C ARG A 127 -8.64 2.49 16.72
N THR A 128 -8.98 1.21 16.91
CA THR A 128 -8.55 0.46 18.10
C THR A 128 -7.02 0.35 18.15
N LEU A 129 -6.38 0.10 17.02
CA LEU A 129 -4.92 0.01 16.96
C LEU A 129 -4.25 1.38 17.10
N GLU A 130 -4.84 2.44 16.56
CA GLU A 130 -4.36 3.80 16.72
C GLU A 130 -4.33 4.21 18.20
N ASN A 131 -5.42 3.95 18.92
CA ASN A 131 -5.53 4.25 20.36
C ASN A 131 -4.49 3.50 21.22
N LEU A 132 -4.04 2.33 20.76
CA LEU A 132 -3.04 1.50 21.44
C LEU A 132 -1.63 1.71 20.90
N SER A 133 -1.43 2.60 19.91
CA SER A 133 -0.15 2.77 19.19
C SER A 133 0.37 1.48 18.52
N LEU A 134 -0.54 0.63 18.06
CA LEU A 134 -0.27 -0.69 17.46
C LEU A 134 -0.51 -0.72 15.93
N ASN A 135 -0.45 0.44 15.27
CA ASN A 135 -0.74 0.59 13.84
C ASN A 135 0.05 -0.35 12.91
N ARG A 136 1.25 -0.75 13.31
CA ARG A 136 2.09 -1.71 12.56
C ARG A 136 1.46 -3.09 12.39
N TYR A 137 0.46 -3.45 13.19
CA TYR A 137 -0.23 -4.75 13.14
C TYR A 137 -1.57 -4.70 12.40
N PHE A 138 -1.95 -3.56 11.82
CA PHE A 138 -3.24 -3.39 11.15
C PHE A 138 -3.54 -4.53 10.17
N GLU A 139 -2.55 -4.87 9.34
CA GLU A 139 -2.65 -5.92 8.33
C GLU A 139 -2.85 -7.31 8.94
N ASP A 140 -2.13 -7.65 10.00
CA ASP A 140 -2.23 -8.95 10.67
C ASP A 140 -3.56 -9.09 11.44
N VAL A 141 -4.01 -8.03 12.13
CA VAL A 141 -5.29 -8.03 12.86
C VAL A 141 -6.46 -8.14 11.88
N CYS A 142 -6.43 -7.40 10.77
CA CYS A 142 -7.45 -7.52 9.73
C CYS A 142 -7.54 -8.94 9.19
N GLU A 143 -6.41 -9.58 8.88
CA GLU A 143 -6.41 -10.96 8.42
C GLU A 143 -7.00 -11.91 9.47
N MET A 144 -6.57 -11.79 10.73
CA MET A 144 -7.02 -12.68 11.80
C MET A 144 -8.53 -12.57 12.04
N VAL A 145 -9.06 -11.35 12.07
CA VAL A 145 -10.49 -11.11 12.30
C VAL A 145 -11.31 -11.53 11.07
N MET A 146 -10.89 -11.16 9.86
CA MET A 146 -11.69 -11.43 8.66
C MET A 146 -11.70 -12.90 8.24
N LYS A 147 -10.61 -13.64 8.51
CA LYS A 147 -10.53 -15.09 8.29
C LYS A 147 -11.09 -15.92 9.47
N GLY A 148 -11.63 -15.27 10.51
CA GLY A 148 -12.20 -15.97 11.67
C GLY A 148 -11.18 -16.69 12.55
N LYS A 149 -9.89 -16.31 12.49
CA LYS A 149 -8.82 -16.83 13.38
C LYS A 149 -8.87 -16.21 14.79
N ALA A 150 -9.62 -15.12 14.94
CA ALA A 150 -9.99 -14.48 16.20
C ALA A 150 -11.46 -14.07 16.14
N HIS A 151 -12.17 -14.21 17.26
CA HIS A 151 -13.59 -13.88 17.39
C HIS A 151 -13.83 -12.37 17.53
N ASN A 152 -12.83 -11.64 18.03
CA ASN A 152 -12.90 -10.19 18.16
C ASN A 152 -11.51 -9.54 18.01
N ILE A 153 -11.49 -8.20 17.97
CA ILE A 153 -10.28 -7.40 17.75
C ILE A 153 -9.31 -7.55 18.93
N ALA A 154 -9.80 -7.61 20.17
CA ALA A 154 -8.97 -7.73 21.37
C ALA A 154 -8.21 -9.07 21.38
N GLU A 155 -8.90 -10.18 21.10
CA GLU A 155 -8.30 -11.50 20.99
C GLU A 155 -7.25 -11.56 19.86
N ALA A 156 -7.51 -10.90 18.74
CA ALA A 156 -6.54 -10.81 17.64
C ALA A 156 -5.26 -10.09 18.08
N ILE A 157 -5.40 -8.98 18.80
CA ILE A 157 -4.27 -8.22 19.34
C ILE A 157 -3.49 -9.06 20.37
N GLU A 158 -4.19 -9.69 21.31
CA GLU A 158 -3.58 -10.53 22.35
C GLU A 158 -2.76 -11.68 21.74
N LYS A 159 -3.35 -12.43 20.80
CA LYS A 159 -2.67 -13.52 20.09
C LYS A 159 -1.43 -13.03 19.32
N LEU A 160 -1.46 -11.82 18.76
CA LEU A 160 -0.29 -11.23 18.11
C LEU A 160 0.79 -10.84 19.11
N MET A 161 0.40 -10.23 20.23
CA MET A 161 1.33 -9.87 21.30
C MET A 161 1.97 -11.10 21.96
N GLU A 162 1.22 -12.19 22.14
CA GLU A 162 1.78 -13.46 22.61
C GLU A 162 2.81 -14.06 21.65
N LYS A 163 2.56 -13.97 20.33
CA LYS A 163 3.50 -14.44 19.31
C LYS A 163 4.79 -13.62 19.28
N GLU A 164 4.74 -12.32 19.59
CA GLU A 164 5.95 -11.51 19.74
C GLU A 164 6.70 -11.81 21.04
N ARG A 165 5.98 -12.18 22.12
CA ARG A 165 6.59 -12.52 23.42
C ARG A 165 7.19 -13.92 23.48
N LYS A 166 6.67 -14.89 22.72
CA LYS A 166 7.20 -16.27 22.70
C LYS A 166 8.26 -16.39 21.59
N PRO A 167 9.55 -16.65 21.90
CA PRO A 167 10.51 -17.05 20.87
C PRO A 167 9.99 -18.35 20.25
N VAL A 168 9.88 -18.36 18.92
CA VAL A 168 9.32 -19.46 18.14
C VAL A 168 10.06 -20.76 18.49
N LYS A 169 9.44 -21.63 19.30
CA LYS A 169 9.81 -23.05 19.37
C LYS A 169 9.50 -23.67 18.01
N LYS A 170 10.48 -23.68 17.13
CA LYS A 170 10.42 -24.40 15.85
C LYS A 170 10.26 -25.89 16.16
N LYS A 171 9.07 -26.43 15.87
CA LYS A 171 8.94 -27.88 15.67
C LYS A 171 9.74 -28.27 14.42
N LYS A 172 10.39 -29.42 14.55
CA LYS A 172 11.35 -30.04 13.65
C LYS A 172 10.84 -30.14 12.21
N ASP A 173 11.66 -29.66 11.29
CA ASP A 173 11.85 -30.20 9.94
C ASP A 173 13.34 -29.97 9.64
N GLU A 174 14.13 -30.95 10.07
CA GLU A 174 15.58 -31.05 9.94
C GLU A 174 15.93 -31.50 8.51
N GLY A 175 16.96 -30.89 7.91
CA GLY A 175 17.61 -31.42 6.71
C GLY A 175 18.13 -30.38 5.72
N LEU A 176 17.30 -29.44 5.26
CA LEU A 176 17.65 -28.58 4.10
C LEU A 176 17.83 -27.09 4.39
N LYS A 177 17.52 -26.62 5.61
CA LYS A 177 17.39 -25.19 5.93
C LYS A 177 18.63 -24.52 6.54
N GLU A 178 19.70 -25.25 6.84
CA GLU A 178 20.89 -24.64 7.47
C GLU A 178 21.82 -23.96 6.45
N VAL A 179 21.97 -24.53 5.25
CA VAL A 179 22.83 -23.93 4.20
C VAL A 179 22.19 -22.65 3.61
N VAL A 180 20.87 -22.58 3.53
CA VAL A 180 20.14 -21.43 2.96
C VAL A 180 20.11 -20.24 3.94
N LYS A 181 20.01 -20.48 5.25
CA LYS A 181 19.97 -19.42 6.26
C LYS A 181 21.29 -18.68 6.44
N GLU A 182 22.42 -19.35 6.26
CA GLU A 182 23.73 -18.69 6.36
C GLU A 182 23.99 -17.78 5.16
N ARG A 183 23.52 -18.17 3.96
CA ARG A 183 23.55 -17.30 2.76
C ARG A 183 22.63 -16.09 2.88
N GLU A 184 21.37 -16.30 3.29
CA GLU A 184 20.43 -15.19 3.50
C GLU A 184 20.94 -14.20 4.57
N LYS A 185 21.57 -14.69 5.63
CA LYS A 185 22.19 -13.83 6.66
C LYS A 185 23.38 -13.03 6.11
N GLN A 186 24.21 -13.62 5.27
CA GLN A 186 25.32 -12.91 4.63
C GLN A 186 24.84 -11.83 3.64
N ASP A 187 23.79 -12.11 2.88
CA ASP A 187 23.20 -11.15 1.95
C ASP A 187 22.53 -9.99 2.70
N LEU A 188 21.80 -10.27 3.79
CA LEU A 188 21.24 -9.21 4.65
C LEU A 188 22.33 -8.34 5.30
N LEU A 189 23.46 -8.93 5.72
CA LEU A 189 24.58 -8.18 6.29
C LEU A 189 25.26 -7.28 5.24
N ARG A 190 25.34 -7.72 3.98
CA ARG A 190 25.81 -6.88 2.87
C ARG A 190 24.86 -5.71 2.62
N ASP A 191 23.55 -5.98 2.54
CA ASP A 191 22.54 -4.95 2.32
C ASP A 191 22.53 -3.89 3.43
N ILE A 192 22.69 -4.31 4.69
CA ILE A 192 22.79 -3.38 5.84
C ILE A 192 24.02 -2.49 5.66
N LYS A 193 25.19 -3.07 5.34
CA LYS A 193 26.43 -2.33 5.18
C LYS A 193 26.38 -1.33 4.02
N GLU A 194 25.72 -1.70 2.92
CA GLU A 194 25.51 -0.80 1.76
C GLU A 194 24.55 0.34 2.09
N LYS A 195 23.48 0.05 2.82
CA LYS A 195 22.53 1.08 3.29
C LYS A 195 23.18 2.02 4.29
N GLU A 196 24.01 1.53 5.21
CA GLU A 196 24.77 2.35 6.15
C GLU A 196 25.74 3.30 5.44
N LYS A 197 26.46 2.79 4.43
CA LYS A 197 27.32 3.64 3.56
C LYS A 197 26.50 4.70 2.84
N SER A 198 25.34 4.33 2.30
CA SER A 198 24.44 5.27 1.62
C SER A 198 23.92 6.35 2.57
N ILE A 199 23.54 5.99 3.79
CA ILE A 199 23.10 6.93 4.82
C ILE A 199 24.24 7.90 5.17
N LYS A 200 25.47 7.41 5.30
CA LYS A 200 26.64 8.26 5.56
C LYS A 200 26.87 9.26 4.42
N ALA A 201 26.86 8.79 3.17
CA ALA A 201 27.04 9.64 1.99
C ALA A 201 25.92 10.69 1.87
N LEU A 202 24.67 10.31 2.13
CA LEU A 202 23.53 11.23 2.12
C LEU A 202 23.64 12.29 3.22
N LYS A 203 24.09 11.91 4.43
CA LYS A 203 24.35 12.87 5.51
C LYS A 203 25.46 13.87 5.15
N GLU A 204 26.54 13.40 4.54
CA GLU A 204 27.61 14.27 4.05
C GLU A 204 27.12 15.20 2.93
N TYR A 205 26.24 14.72 2.06
CA TYR A 205 25.63 15.52 1.00
C TYR A 205 24.68 16.60 1.55
N ILE A 206 23.85 16.27 2.54
CA ILE A 206 23.01 17.23 3.25
C ILE A 206 23.86 18.34 3.85
N LEU A 207 24.94 17.99 4.55
CA LEU A 207 25.85 18.97 5.16
C LEU A 207 26.50 19.90 4.10
N LYS A 208 26.83 19.36 2.92
CA LYS A 208 27.35 20.17 1.80
C LYS A 208 26.30 21.12 1.23
N LEU A 209 25.05 20.65 1.08
CA LEU A 209 23.95 21.47 0.60
C LEU A 209 23.61 22.59 1.59
N GLU A 210 23.57 22.31 2.89
CA GLU A 210 23.35 23.30 3.94
C GLU A 210 24.41 24.41 3.89
N LYS A 211 25.69 24.06 3.77
CA LYS A 211 26.78 25.05 3.59
C LYS A 211 26.64 25.86 2.30
N ARG A 212 26.12 25.25 1.23
CA ARG A 212 25.90 25.96 -0.04
C ARG A 212 24.74 26.94 0.08
N ILE A 213 23.66 26.55 0.75
CA ILE A 213 22.52 27.42 1.04
C ILE A 213 22.99 28.62 1.86
N GLU A 214 23.73 28.39 2.95
CA GLU A 214 24.25 29.49 3.80
C GLU A 214 25.13 30.47 3.01
N ARG A 215 25.97 29.97 2.10
CA ARG A 215 26.79 30.82 1.23
C ARG A 215 25.93 31.66 0.28
N LEU A 216 24.95 31.02 -0.38
CA LEU A 216 24.06 31.70 -1.32
C LEU A 216 23.17 32.74 -0.62
N GLU A 217 22.74 32.48 0.61
CA GLU A 217 22.00 33.46 1.43
C GLU A 217 22.85 34.68 1.76
N LYS A 218 24.11 34.48 2.17
CA LYS A 218 25.05 35.59 2.42
C LYS A 218 25.32 36.42 1.17
N GLU A 219 25.45 35.76 0.02
CA GLU A 219 25.66 36.40 -1.27
C GLU A 219 24.43 37.20 -1.71
N ARG A 220 23.22 36.61 -1.58
CA ARG A 220 21.95 37.32 -1.79
C ARG A 220 21.85 38.56 -0.91
N ASP A 221 22.15 38.44 0.38
CA ASP A 221 22.03 39.58 1.31
C ASP A 221 23.05 40.68 1.01
N ARG A 222 24.22 40.32 0.48
CA ARG A 222 25.22 41.29 -0.01
C ARG A 222 24.70 42.03 -1.24
N ILE A 223 24.21 41.31 -2.24
CA ILE A 223 23.68 41.89 -3.48
C ILE A 223 22.49 42.81 -3.17
N LEU A 224 21.61 42.40 -2.25
CA LEU A 224 20.47 43.24 -1.82
C LEU A 224 20.90 44.54 -1.15
N ARG A 225 22.02 44.54 -0.39
CA ARG A 225 22.59 45.77 0.16
C ARG A 225 23.16 46.66 -0.94
N GLU A 226 23.97 46.09 -1.84
CA GLU A 226 24.56 46.82 -2.96
C GLU A 226 23.48 47.46 -3.86
N LEU A 227 22.39 46.74 -4.14
CA LEU A 227 21.26 47.25 -4.92
C LEU A 227 20.56 48.42 -4.21
N ARG A 228 20.39 48.33 -2.88
CA ARG A 228 19.79 49.39 -2.08
C ARG A 228 20.65 50.65 -2.06
N ASP A 229 21.96 50.50 -1.91
CA ASP A 229 22.90 51.62 -1.92
C ASP A 229 22.89 52.31 -3.30
N TYR A 230 22.85 51.54 -4.38
CA TYR A 230 22.74 52.05 -5.76
C TYR A 230 21.42 52.78 -6.01
N ASP A 231 20.29 52.26 -5.53
CA ASP A 231 18.98 52.92 -5.60
C ASP A 231 18.97 54.25 -4.83
N GLU A 232 19.64 54.33 -3.67
CA GLU A 232 19.78 55.58 -2.91
C GLU A 232 20.66 56.60 -3.60
N GLU A 233 21.71 56.16 -4.30
CA GLU A 233 22.63 57.02 -5.06
C GLU A 233 21.93 57.61 -6.29
N ILE A 234 21.23 56.79 -7.09
CA ILE A 234 20.42 57.26 -8.22
C ILE A 234 19.35 58.26 -7.76
N ARG A 235 18.66 58.00 -6.64
CA ARG A 235 17.67 58.94 -6.10
C ARG A 235 18.28 60.30 -5.76
N LYS A 236 19.51 60.33 -5.23
CA LYS A 236 20.23 61.58 -4.91
C LYS A 236 20.64 62.32 -6.18
N GLU A 237 21.06 61.62 -7.23
CA GLU A 237 21.41 62.22 -8.53
C GLU A 237 20.18 62.84 -9.21
N ILE A 238 19.05 62.13 -9.27
CA ILE A 238 17.80 62.65 -9.85
C ILE A 238 17.30 63.91 -9.11
N ILE A 239 17.50 63.99 -7.80
CA ILE A 239 17.13 65.18 -6.99
C ILE A 239 18.08 66.36 -7.26
N ARG A 240 19.34 66.11 -7.63
CA ARG A 240 20.32 67.17 -7.94
C ARG A 240 20.17 67.74 -9.35
N GLU A 241 19.60 66.98 -10.28
CA GLU A 241 19.36 67.40 -11.67
C GLU A 241 17.99 68.07 -11.90
N ARG A 242 17.19 68.26 -10.85
CA ARG A 242 15.93 69.04 -10.85
C ARG A 242 16.10 70.38 -10.15
#